data_AF-A0A6L7TQK4-F1
#
_entry.id   AF-A0A6L7TQK4-F1
#
_cell.length_a   1.000
_cell.length_b   1.000
_cell.length_c   1.000
_cell.angle_alpha   90.00
_cell.angle_beta   90.00
_cell.angle_gamma   90.00
#
_symmetry.space_group_name_H-M   'P 1'
#
loop_
_entity.id
_entity.type
_entity.pdbx_description
1 polymer ?
#
loop_
_entity_poly.entity_id
_entity_poly.type
_entity_poly.pdbx_seq_one_letter_code
_entity_poly.pdbx_strand_id
1 'polypeptide(L)'
;MAGESVGYIVLTGIVEEEDGQFASYCRELGTASCGDTISEALDNLGEAIELNIEGLEEVGELERTLQDRNIRIERNPPKQDGVDVNVPLGQLIKIYSVPVPLIASAV
;
A
#
# COMPACT_ATOMS: atom_id res chain seq x y z
N MET A 1 -14.37 -12.24 -22.46
CA MET A 1 -13.41 -11.61 -21.55
C MET A 1 -13.51 -12.37 -20.24
N ALA A 2 -12.64 -13.35 -20.02
CA ALA A 2 -12.66 -14.13 -18.78
C ALA A 2 -12.41 -13.14 -17.64
N GLY A 3 -13.29 -13.14 -16.63
CA GLY A 3 -13.11 -12.28 -15.46
C GLY A 3 -11.82 -12.69 -14.77
N GLU A 4 -10.78 -11.86 -14.86
CA GLU A 4 -9.61 -12.01 -14.03
C GLU A 4 -10.09 -11.96 -12.58
N SER A 5 -9.74 -13.00 -11.83
CA SER A 5 -10.11 -13.06 -10.43
C SER A 5 -9.25 -12.01 -9.72
N VAL A 6 -9.88 -11.04 -9.05
CA VAL A 6 -9.19 -9.95 -8.36
C VAL A 6 -8.89 -10.38 -6.93
N GLY A 7 -7.68 -10.10 -6.47
CA GLY A 7 -7.27 -10.19 -5.07
C GLY A 7 -6.93 -8.80 -4.51
N TYR A 8 -6.59 -8.73 -3.24
CA TYR A 8 -6.26 -7.50 -2.54
C TYR A 8 -4.95 -7.67 -1.79
N ILE A 9 -4.08 -6.67 -1.89
CA ILE A 9 -2.93 -6.53 -1.00
C ILE A 9 -3.25 -5.48 0.07
N VAL A 10 -2.69 -5.67 1.25
CA VAL A 10 -2.84 -4.74 2.38
C VAL A 10 -1.51 -4.07 2.65
N LEU A 11 -1.51 -2.74 2.60
CA LEU A 11 -0.32 -1.93 2.76
C LEU A 11 -0.50 -0.94 3.91
N THR A 12 0.60 -0.59 4.57
CA THR A 12 0.62 0.29 5.73
C THR A 12 1.33 1.58 5.33
N GLY A 13 0.56 2.68 5.24
CA GLY A 13 1.13 4.02 5.17
C GLY A 13 1.30 4.61 6.56
N ILE A 14 2.46 5.21 6.78
CA ILE A 14 2.79 5.97 7.98
C ILE A 14 2.96 7.41 7.54
N VAL A 15 2.48 8.37 8.33
CA VAL A 15 2.70 9.79 8.12
C VAL A 15 3.22 10.43 9.40
N GLU A 16 4.17 11.33 9.23
CA GLU A 16 4.81 12.08 10.30
C GLU A 16 5.00 13.55 9.91
N GLU A 17 4.99 14.43 10.91
CA GLU A 17 5.27 15.85 10.71
C GLU A 17 6.79 16.07 10.67
N GLU A 18 7.25 16.71 9.61
CA GLU A 18 8.66 17.09 9.40
C GLU A 18 8.72 18.57 9.01
N ASP A 19 9.34 19.40 9.85
CA ASP A 19 9.62 20.82 9.59
C ASP A 19 8.39 21.65 9.11
N GLY A 20 7.19 21.32 9.62
CA GLY A 20 5.94 22.01 9.27
C GLY A 20 5.25 21.50 8.01
N GLN A 21 5.76 20.42 7.42
CA GLN A 21 5.10 19.62 6.39
C GLN A 21 4.84 18.19 6.90
N PHE A 22 4.15 17.39 6.10
CA PHE A 22 3.89 15.99 6.42
C PHE A 22 4.57 15.09 5.40
N ALA A 23 5.46 14.21 5.88
CA ALA A 23 6.08 13.15 5.09
C ALA A 23 5.31 11.85 5.34
N SER A 24 5.07 11.08 4.28
CA SER A 24 4.37 9.80 4.37
C SER A 24 5.12 8.71 3.61
N TYR A 25 5.07 7.48 4.11
CA TYR A 25 5.73 6.34 3.48
C TYR A 25 4.96 5.03 3.67
N CYS A 26 5.00 4.19 2.64
CA CYS A 26 4.49 2.83 2.63
C CYS A 26 5.57 1.88 3.13
N ARG A 27 5.35 1.23 4.27
CA ARG A 27 6.34 0.35 4.89
C ARG A 27 6.73 -0.83 4.00
N GLU A 28 5.77 -1.39 3.29
CA GLU A 28 5.95 -2.61 2.50
C GLU A 28 6.60 -2.32 1.13
N LEU A 29 6.19 -1.24 0.45
CA LEU A 29 6.70 -0.89 -0.88
C LEU A 29 7.91 0.05 -0.84
N GLY A 30 8.12 0.77 0.25
CA GLY A 30 9.16 1.81 0.34
C GLY A 30 8.83 3.05 -0.51
N THR A 31 7.60 3.14 -1.03
CA THR A 31 7.08 4.34 -1.69
C THR A 31 6.88 5.43 -0.65
N ALA A 32 7.24 6.67 -0.98
CA ALA A 32 7.07 7.82 -0.10
C ALA A 32 6.43 8.98 -0.85
N SER A 33 5.80 9.87 -0.10
CA SER A 33 5.23 11.12 -0.58
C SER A 33 5.27 12.19 0.52
N CYS A 34 4.85 13.40 0.19
CA CYS A 34 4.73 14.51 1.13
C CYS A 34 3.54 15.41 0.78
N GLY A 35 3.14 16.24 1.73
CA GLY A 35 2.09 17.25 1.55
C GLY A 35 2.12 18.30 2.66
N ASP A 36 1.39 19.39 2.46
CA ASP A 36 1.26 20.45 3.46
C ASP A 36 0.26 20.06 4.57
N THR A 37 -0.53 19.01 4.33
CA THR A 37 -1.45 18.43 5.32
C THR A 37 -1.32 16.92 5.41
N ILE A 38 -1.73 16.35 6.55
CA ILE A 38 -1.80 14.89 6.75
C ILE A 38 -2.60 14.20 5.63
N SER A 39 -3.75 14.76 5.26
CA SER A 39 -4.61 14.17 4.22
C SER A 39 -3.87 14.16 2.89
N GLU A 40 -3.32 15.31 2.49
CA GLU A 40 -2.59 15.44 1.23
C GLU A 40 -1.40 14.48 1.16
N ALA A 41 -0.58 14.40 2.21
CA ALA A 41 0.54 13.47 2.25
C ALA A 41 0.09 12.01 2.11
N LEU A 42 -1.01 11.62 2.76
CA LEU A 42 -1.57 10.27 2.68
C LEU A 42 -2.29 9.97 1.36
N ASP A 43 -2.91 10.97 0.75
CA ASP A 43 -3.62 10.81 -0.53
C ASP A 43 -2.60 10.72 -1.66
N ASN A 44 -1.59 11.59 -1.67
CA ASN A 44 -0.45 11.50 -2.59
C ASN A 44 0.31 10.16 -2.43
N LEU A 45 0.44 9.63 -1.21
CA LEU A 45 1.02 8.30 -0.99
C LEU A 45 0.15 7.19 -1.59
N GLY A 46 -1.18 7.31 -1.50
CA GLY A 46 -2.10 6.36 -2.12
C GLY A 46 -1.93 6.30 -3.63
N GLU A 47 -1.89 7.46 -4.29
CA GLU A 47 -1.64 7.55 -5.73
C GLU A 47 -0.27 6.99 -6.11
N ALA A 48 0.77 7.31 -5.33
CA ALA A 48 2.11 6.78 -5.58
C ALA A 48 2.19 5.25 -5.41
N ILE A 49 1.41 4.68 -4.50
CA ILE A 49 1.28 3.22 -4.33
C ILE A 49 0.61 2.61 -5.56
N GLU A 50 -0.51 3.19 -6.02
CA GLU A 50 -1.25 2.72 -7.20
C GLU A 50 -0.35 2.74 -8.44
N LEU A 51 0.31 3.87 -8.71
CA LEU A 51 1.26 4.01 -9.82
C LEU A 51 2.43 3.03 -9.74
N ASN A 52 2.92 2.72 -8.54
CA ASN A 52 4.00 1.75 -8.35
C ASN A 52 3.54 0.34 -8.77
N ILE A 53 2.35 -0.07 -8.33
CA ILE A 53 1.77 -1.39 -8.62
C ILE A 53 1.46 -1.51 -10.12
N GLU A 54 0.84 -0.50 -10.71
CA GLU A 54 0.56 -0.44 -12.15
C GLU A 54 1.86 -0.57 -12.95
N GLY A 55 2.89 0.20 -12.60
CA GLY A 55 4.19 0.11 -13.27
C GLY A 55 4.86 -1.27 -13.14
N LEU A 56 4.74 -1.93 -11.97
CA LEU A 56 5.23 -3.28 -11.77
C LEU A 56 4.45 -4.32 -12.58
N GLU A 57 3.14 -4.13 -12.74
CA GLU A 57 2.29 -4.98 -13.56
C GLU A 57 2.65 -4.85 -15.04
N GLU A 58 2.80 -3.61 -15.53
CA GLU A 58 3.16 -3.32 -16.93
C GLU A 58 4.48 -3.98 -17.35
N VAL A 59 5.46 -4.06 -16.45
CA VAL A 59 6.76 -4.69 -16.72
C VAL A 59 6.80 -6.18 -16.34
N GLY A 60 5.71 -6.73 -15.81
CA GLY A 60 5.61 -8.14 -15.41
C GLY A 60 6.40 -8.53 -14.16
N GLU A 61 6.77 -7.58 -13.30
CA GLU A 61 7.55 -7.79 -12.08
C GLU A 61 6.70 -7.76 -10.80
N LEU A 62 5.38 -7.52 -10.91
CA LEU A 62 4.47 -7.41 -9.76
C LEU A 62 4.52 -8.65 -8.87
N GLU A 63 4.31 -9.86 -9.42
CA GLU A 63 4.31 -11.11 -8.65
C GLU A 63 5.62 -11.31 -7.88
N ARG A 64 6.74 -11.17 -8.58
CA ARG A 64 8.07 -11.33 -8.00
C ARG A 64 8.32 -10.30 -6.90
N THR A 65 7.94 -9.04 -7.13
CA THR A 65 8.13 -7.96 -6.15
C THR A 65 7.31 -8.20 -4.88
N LEU A 66 6.06 -8.65 -5.03
CA LEU A 66 5.21 -9.01 -3.88
C LEU A 66 5.80 -10.20 -3.10
N GLN A 67 6.29 -11.22 -3.80
CA GLN A 67 6.97 -12.38 -3.18
C GLN A 67 8.25 -11.99 -2.43
N ASP A 68 9.14 -11.22 -3.08
CA ASP A 68 10.41 -10.77 -2.51
C ASP A 68 10.19 -9.92 -1.24
N ARG A 69 9.07 -9.18 -1.18
CA ARG A 69 8.67 -8.35 -0.03
C ARG A 69 7.75 -9.07 0.95
N ASN A 70 7.44 -10.36 0.72
CA ASN A 70 6.55 -11.18 1.53
C ASN A 70 5.14 -10.55 1.73
N ILE A 71 4.63 -9.89 0.69
CA ILE A 71 3.29 -9.28 0.63
C ILE A 71 2.33 -10.33 0.10
N ARG A 72 1.25 -10.59 0.83
CA ARG A 72 0.25 -11.60 0.48
C ARG A 72 -0.92 -10.99 -0.27
N ILE A 73 -1.45 -11.76 -1.21
CA ILE A 73 -2.70 -11.44 -1.90
C ILE A 73 -3.84 -12.19 -1.22
N GLU A 74 -4.76 -11.44 -0.67
CA GLU A 74 -5.97 -11.94 -0.03
C GLU A 74 -7.13 -11.93 -1.03
N ARG A 75 -7.98 -12.96 -1.04
CA ARG A 75 -9.13 -13.02 -1.97
C ARG A 75 -10.24 -12.04 -1.62
N ASN A 76 -10.29 -11.59 -0.37
CA ASN A 76 -11.28 -10.64 0.11
C ASN A 76 -10.54 -9.42 0.65
N PRO A 77 -11.10 -8.21 0.50
CA PRO A 77 -10.53 -7.05 1.15
C PRO A 77 -10.53 -7.27 2.67
N PRO A 78 -9.50 -6.82 3.39
CA PRO A 78 -9.50 -6.92 4.84
C PRO A 78 -10.76 -6.23 5.38
N LYS A 79 -11.44 -6.89 6.32
CA LYS A 79 -12.44 -6.21 7.12
C LYS A 79 -11.73 -5.05 7.82
N GLN A 80 -12.31 -3.86 7.80
CA GLN A 80 -11.75 -2.68 8.48
C GLN A 80 -11.88 -2.79 10.00
N ASP A 81 -11.49 -3.94 10.55
CA ASP A 81 -11.40 -4.18 11.97
C ASP A 81 -10.07 -3.56 12.41
N GLY A 82 -10.16 -2.54 13.27
CA GLY A 82 -9.05 -1.71 13.71
C GLY A 82 -7.79 -2.54 13.99
N VAL A 83 -6.76 -2.33 13.17
CA VAL A 83 -5.46 -2.95 13.41
C VAL A 83 -4.82 -2.20 14.57
N ASP A 84 -4.60 -2.88 15.69
CA ASP A 84 -3.82 -2.33 16.80
C ASP A 84 -2.35 -2.24 16.38
N VAL A 85 -1.94 -1.05 15.96
CA VAL A 85 -0.55 -0.74 15.61
C VAL A 85 0.07 0.14 16.70
N ASN A 86 1.21 -0.31 17.24
CA ASN A 86 2.00 0.52 18.14
C ASN A 86 2.81 1.51 17.29
N VAL A 87 2.40 2.77 17.31
CA VAL A 87 3.09 3.87 16.64
C VAL A 87 3.82 4.76 17.65
N PRO A 88 5.03 5.26 17.32
CA PRO A 88 5.63 6.37 18.02
C PRO A 88 4.67 7.56 18.12
N LEU A 89 4.76 8.30 19.23
CA LEU A 89 3.97 9.51 19.43
C LEU A 89 4.25 10.50 18.28
N GLY A 90 3.19 10.98 17.61
CA GLY A 90 3.30 11.91 16.47
C GLY A 90 3.19 11.26 15.08
N GLN A 91 3.11 9.92 15.00
CA GLN A 91 2.85 9.22 13.75
C GLN A 91 1.38 8.79 13.63
N LEU A 92 0.83 8.87 12.42
CA LEU A 92 -0.49 8.32 12.08
C LEU A 92 -0.33 7.21 11.07
N ILE A 93 -1.22 6.21 11.13
CA ILE A 93 -1.25 5.09 10.19
C ILE A 93 -2.55 5.09 9.38
N LYS A 94 -2.41 4.85 8.08
CA LYS A 94 -3.50 4.56 7.15
C LYS A 94 -3.26 3.20 6.50
N ILE A 95 -4.27 2.35 6.49
CA ILE A 95 -4.22 1.07 5.79
C ILE A 95 -4.79 1.26 4.39
N TYR A 96 -4.06 0.79 3.39
CA TYR A 96 -4.48 0.78 1.99
C TYR A 96 -4.82 -0.65 1.58
N SER A 97 -5.96 -0.82 0.92
CA SER A 97 -6.37 -2.09 0.31
C SER A 97 -6.37 -1.90 -1.19
N VAL A 98 -5.37 -2.44 -1.88
CA VAL A 98 -5.19 -2.22 -3.32
C VAL A 98 -5.57 -3.50 -4.08
N PRO A 99 -6.45 -3.42 -5.09
CA PRO A 99 -6.78 -4.57 -5.92
C PRO A 99 -5.59 -4.94 -6.80
N VAL A 100 -5.33 -6.24 -6.95
CA VAL A 100 -4.30 -6.79 -7.85
C VAL A 100 -4.84 -8.06 -8.54
N PRO A 101 -4.33 -8.43 -9.72
CA PRO A 101 -4.69 -9.71 -10.35
C PRO A 101 -4.34 -10.90 -9.43
N LEU A 102 -5.21 -11.91 -9.36
CA LEU A 102 -4.86 -13.19 -8.70
C LEU A 102 -3.82 -13.92 -9.54
N ILE A 103 -2.58 -13.83 -9.07
CA ILE A 103 -1.43 -14.59 -9.57
C ILE A 103 -1.39 -15.98 -8.92
N ALA A 104 -0.94 -16.97 -9.69
CA ALA A 104 -1.10 -18.39 -9.40
C ALA A 104 -0.29 -18.90 -8.18
N SER A 105 0.54 -18.06 -7.55
CA SER A 105 1.40 -18.46 -6.42
C SER A 105 0.74 -18.42 -5.03
N ALA A 106 -0.59 -18.34 -4.94
CA ALA A 106 -1.30 -18.54 -3.67
C ALA A 106 -1.47 -20.04 -3.38
N VAL A 107 -0.37 -20.75 -3.09
CA VAL A 107 -0.38 -22.10 -2.47
C VAL A 107 0.78 -22.30 -1.52
#